data_AF-A0A961BRL2-F1
#
_entry.id   AF-A0A961BRL2-F1
#
_cell.length_a   1.000
_cell.length_b   1.000
_cell.length_c   1.000
_cell.angle_alpha   90.00
_cell.angle_beta   90.00
_cell.angle_gamma   90.00
#
_symmetry.space_group_name_H-M   'P 1'
#
loop_
_entity.id
_entity.type
_entity.pdbx_description
1 polymer ?
#
loop_
_entity_poly.entity_id
_entity_poly.type
_entity_poly.pdbx_seq_one_letter_code
_entity_poly.pdbx_strand_id
1 'polypeptide(L)'
;MPTRTYATDDLVVEWYAERCVHVARCLNALPEVFDTRKRPWIQPEHASTEAIIDAVEQCPTGALRYRHADGRPPRPVSETTVAFPVHNGPLVLRGRTQVLAQDGTTFTEEDRLALCRCGNSGNQPFCDNAHRRVAFEARPPTPATAAESPAERCPPQDEAFG
;
A
#
# COMPACT_ATOMS: atom_id res chain seq x y z
N MET A 1 11.90 0.82 -8.97
CA MET A 1 13.13 0.78 -8.15
C MET A 1 12.87 1.52 -6.84
N PRO A 2 13.49 1.13 -5.71
CA PRO A 2 13.35 1.89 -4.48
C PRO A 2 13.93 3.31 -4.65
N THR A 3 13.28 4.29 -4.03
CA THR A 3 13.80 5.67 -3.96
C THR A 3 15.07 5.73 -3.12
N ARG A 4 15.12 4.97 -2.03
CA ARG A 4 16.30 4.80 -1.17
C ARG A 4 16.36 3.39 -0.59
N THR A 5 17.57 2.96 -0.30
CA THR A 5 17.88 1.68 0.33
C THR A 5 18.81 1.92 1.52
N TYR A 6 18.57 1.20 2.62
CA TYR A 6 19.32 1.27 3.86
C TYR A 6 19.66 -0.16 4.29
N ALA A 7 20.93 -0.47 4.46
CA ALA A 7 21.39 -1.84 4.67
C ALA A 7 22.16 -1.99 5.97
N THR A 8 21.98 -3.13 6.62
CA THR A 8 22.86 -3.71 7.65
C THR A 8 23.44 -5.02 7.11
N ASP A 9 24.24 -5.71 7.92
CA ASP A 9 24.78 -7.02 7.56
C ASP A 9 23.69 -8.10 7.37
N ASP A 10 22.53 -7.95 8.03
CA ASP A 10 21.45 -8.93 8.03
C ASP A 10 20.23 -8.52 7.20
N LEU A 11 20.00 -7.23 7.00
CA LEU A 11 18.74 -6.70 6.49
C LEU A 11 18.95 -5.52 5.53
N VAL A 12 18.17 -5.49 4.46
CA VAL A 12 18.07 -4.37 3.54
C VAL A 12 16.65 -3.81 3.62
N VAL A 13 16.51 -2.57 4.07
CA VAL A 13 15.25 -1.82 4.10
C VAL A 13 15.16 -0.92 2.88
N GLU A 14 14.04 -0.99 2.17
CA GLU A 14 13.79 -0.22 0.96
C GLU A 14 12.60 0.72 1.13
N TRP A 15 12.74 1.93 0.59
CA TRP A 15 11.71 2.95 0.64
C TRP A 15 11.33 3.45 -0.75
N TYR A 16 10.04 3.38 -1.07
CA TYR A 16 9.42 3.83 -2.30
C TYR A 16 8.58 5.09 -2.00
N ALA A 17 9.17 6.26 -2.22
CA ALA A 17 8.58 7.54 -1.81
C ALA A 17 7.22 7.79 -2.46
N GLU A 18 7.06 7.43 -3.74
CA GLU A 18 5.83 7.59 -4.52
C GLU A 18 4.64 6.77 -3.99
N ARG A 19 4.90 5.74 -3.17
CA ARG A 19 3.87 4.90 -2.52
C ARG A 19 3.61 5.32 -1.07
N CYS A 20 4.43 6.19 -0.50
CA CYS A 20 4.34 6.56 0.90
C CYS A 20 3.22 7.60 1.11
N VAL A 21 2.11 7.16 1.71
CA VAL A 21 0.98 8.06 2.02
C VAL A 21 1.07 8.70 3.41
N HIS A 22 2.24 8.65 4.05
CA HIS A 22 2.55 9.37 5.30
C HIS A 22 1.56 9.14 6.46
N VAL A 23 1.07 7.90 6.63
CA VAL A 23 0.23 7.52 7.79
C VAL A 23 1.00 7.39 9.12
N ALA A 24 2.31 7.63 9.11
CA ALA A 24 3.20 7.59 10.26
C ALA A 24 3.27 6.27 11.05
N ARG A 25 2.79 5.14 10.50
CA ARG A 25 2.87 3.82 11.16
C ARG A 25 4.30 3.42 11.52
N CYS A 26 5.26 3.59 10.61
CA CYS A 26 6.67 3.29 10.88
C CYS A 26 7.27 4.17 11.98
N LEU A 27 6.99 5.49 11.96
CA LEU A 27 7.46 6.43 12.98
C LEU A 27 6.92 6.08 14.36
N ASN A 28 5.66 5.65 14.44
CA ASN A 28 5.03 5.27 15.70
C ASN A 28 5.46 3.88 16.17
N ALA A 29 5.79 2.98 15.24
CA ALA A 29 6.18 1.61 15.55
C ALA A 29 7.61 1.51 16.10
N LEU A 30 8.55 2.28 15.53
CA LEU A 30 9.98 2.17 15.85
C LEU A 30 10.73 3.51 15.63
N PRO A 31 10.48 4.53 16.46
CA PRO A 31 11.02 5.89 16.28
C PRO A 31 12.54 6.00 16.38
N GLU A 32 13.22 5.02 17.01
CA GLU A 32 14.69 4.93 17.05
C GLU A 32 15.30 4.63 15.67
N VAL A 33 14.55 3.93 14.80
CA VAL A 33 14.94 3.60 13.43
C VAL A 33 14.38 4.60 12.44
N PHE A 34 13.08 4.95 12.54
CA PHE A 34 12.41 5.87 11.61
C PHE A 34 12.23 7.25 12.23
N ASP A 35 13.02 8.23 11.79
CA ASP A 35 12.99 9.61 12.30
C ASP A 35 13.13 10.64 11.17
N THR A 36 12.05 11.35 10.86
CA THR A 36 12.02 12.36 9.77
C THR A 36 12.89 13.59 10.06
N ARG A 37 13.38 13.77 11.28
CA ARG A 37 14.30 14.86 11.67
C ARG A 37 15.76 14.52 11.37
N LYS A 38 16.07 13.23 11.15
CA LYS A 38 17.43 12.74 10.90
C LYS A 38 17.70 12.54 9.41
N ARG A 39 18.99 12.48 9.05
CA ARG A 39 19.49 12.20 7.70
C ARG A 39 20.68 11.24 7.83
N PRO A 40 20.54 9.95 7.45
CA PRO A 40 19.35 9.30 6.92
C PRO A 40 18.18 9.26 7.90
N TRP A 41 16.95 9.19 7.38
CA TRP A 41 15.73 9.14 8.22
C TRP A 41 15.34 7.71 8.62
N ILE A 42 15.95 6.71 7.98
CA ILE A 42 15.88 5.30 8.36
C ILE A 42 17.29 4.89 8.79
N GLN A 43 17.45 4.46 10.04
CA GLN A 43 18.72 4.02 10.65
C GLN A 43 18.53 2.60 11.18
N PRO A 44 18.60 1.58 10.31
CA PRO A 44 18.35 0.19 10.69
C PRO A 44 19.37 -0.36 11.71
N GLU A 45 20.49 0.32 11.94
CA GLU A 45 21.49 -0.04 12.95
C GLU A 45 21.01 0.14 14.41
N HIS A 46 19.87 0.82 14.65
CA HIS A 46 19.39 1.15 15.99
C HIS A 46 18.41 0.14 16.60
N ALA A 47 18.06 -0.94 15.89
CA ALA A 47 17.16 -1.96 16.41
C ALA A 47 17.50 -3.34 15.85
N SER A 48 16.89 -4.38 16.42
CA SER A 48 17.03 -5.74 15.89
C SER A 48 16.34 -5.89 14.53
N THR A 49 16.84 -6.81 13.71
CA THR A 49 16.25 -7.19 12.43
C THR A 49 14.74 -7.49 12.55
N GLU A 50 14.33 -8.23 13.58
CA GLU A 50 12.92 -8.59 13.77
C GLU A 50 12.04 -7.37 14.10
N ALA A 51 12.52 -6.46 14.97
CA ALA A 51 11.78 -5.24 15.29
C ALA A 51 11.60 -4.33 14.05
N ILE A 52 12.61 -4.26 13.20
CA ILE A 52 12.56 -3.49 11.95
C ILE A 52 11.55 -4.11 10.99
N ILE A 53 11.55 -5.43 10.84
CA ILE A 53 10.58 -6.15 10.00
C ILE A 53 9.15 -5.89 10.49
N ASP A 54 8.90 -6.01 11.81
CA ASP A 54 7.60 -5.74 12.41
C ASP A 54 7.12 -4.30 12.15
N ALA A 55 8.04 -3.33 12.16
CA ALA A 55 7.72 -1.94 11.87
C ALA A 55 7.50 -1.68 10.37
N VAL A 56 8.28 -2.31 9.49
CA VAL A 56 8.12 -2.22 8.03
C VAL A 56 6.79 -2.80 7.58
N GLU A 57 6.39 -3.95 8.12
CA GLU A 57 5.15 -4.66 7.77
C GLU A 57 3.88 -3.90 8.18
N GLN A 58 4.00 -2.91 9.10
CA GLN A 58 2.91 -2.01 9.45
C GLN A 58 2.63 -0.94 8.36
N CYS A 59 3.50 -0.78 7.37
CA CYS A 59 3.28 0.13 6.24
C CYS A 59 2.12 -0.37 5.36
N PRO A 60 0.97 0.32 5.32
CA PRO A 60 -0.22 -0.19 4.64
C PRO A 60 -0.13 -0.18 3.11
N THR A 61 0.85 0.50 2.53
CA THR A 61 0.95 0.74 1.08
C THR A 61 2.09 -0.04 0.41
N GLY A 62 2.88 -0.79 1.20
CA GLY A 62 4.11 -1.42 0.71
C GLY A 62 5.19 -0.42 0.29
N ALA A 63 5.11 0.84 0.77
CA ALA A 63 6.13 1.86 0.54
C ALA A 63 7.42 1.58 1.31
N LEU A 64 7.33 0.85 2.42
CA LEU A 64 8.46 0.24 3.08
C LEU A 64 8.46 -1.25 2.78
N ARG A 65 9.63 -1.77 2.44
CA ARG A 65 9.88 -3.19 2.20
C ARG A 65 11.19 -3.59 2.85
N TYR A 66 11.39 -4.88 2.97
CA TYR A 66 12.67 -5.43 3.37
C TYR A 66 13.03 -6.63 2.50
N ARG A 67 14.32 -6.91 2.44
CA ARG A 67 14.87 -8.22 2.08
C ARG A 67 15.95 -8.57 3.08
N HIS A 68 16.10 -9.86 3.35
CA HIS A 68 17.23 -10.33 4.13
C HIS A 68 18.50 -10.35 3.28
N ALA A 69 19.62 -9.95 3.87
CA ALA A 69 20.90 -9.87 3.16
C ALA A 69 21.43 -11.26 2.75
N ASP A 70 21.12 -12.29 3.54
CA ASP A 70 21.43 -13.70 3.27
C ASP A 70 20.55 -14.35 2.18
N GLY A 71 19.57 -13.62 1.63
CA GLY A 71 18.65 -14.11 0.61
C GLY A 71 17.50 -14.97 1.15
N ARG A 72 17.34 -15.14 2.46
CA ARG A 72 16.17 -15.84 3.00
C ARG A 72 14.88 -15.10 2.59
N PRO A 73 13.79 -15.83 2.29
CA PRO A 73 12.55 -15.20 1.84
C PRO A 73 11.93 -14.36 2.97
N PRO A 74 11.15 -13.32 2.64
CA PRO A 74 10.37 -12.58 3.63
C PRO A 74 9.31 -13.49 4.27
N ARG A 75 8.73 -13.03 5.38
CA ARG A 75 7.67 -13.76 6.07
C ARG A 75 6.50 -14.06 5.12
N PRO A 76 5.88 -15.25 5.21
CA PRO A 76 4.73 -15.59 4.38
C PRO A 76 3.59 -14.59 4.54
N VAL A 77 2.96 -14.23 3.42
CA VAL A 77 1.78 -13.37 3.38
C VAL A 77 0.54 -14.21 3.10
N SER A 78 -0.64 -13.73 3.48
CA SER A 78 -1.89 -14.46 3.22
C SER A 78 -2.15 -14.60 1.71
N GLU A 79 -2.55 -15.79 1.27
CA GLU A 79 -3.06 -16.02 -0.10
C GLU A 79 -4.42 -15.36 -0.32
N THR A 80 -5.15 -15.08 0.76
CA THR A 80 -6.44 -14.37 0.69
C THR A 80 -6.19 -12.87 0.72
N THR A 81 -6.56 -12.19 -0.36
CA THR A 81 -6.59 -10.72 -0.37
C THR A 81 -7.81 -10.21 0.40
N VAL A 82 -7.56 -9.42 1.46
CA VAL A 82 -8.58 -8.65 2.17
C VAL A 82 -8.54 -7.22 1.67
N ALA A 83 -9.67 -6.73 1.18
CA ALA A 83 -9.86 -5.37 0.72
C ALA A 83 -10.74 -4.59 1.70
N PHE A 84 -10.31 -3.40 2.11
CA PHE A 84 -11.14 -2.53 2.94
C PHE A 84 -11.01 -1.06 2.55
N PRO A 85 -12.14 -0.34 2.37
CA PRO A 85 -12.11 1.09 2.10
C PRO A 85 -11.79 1.85 3.38
N VAL A 86 -10.81 2.76 3.31
CA VAL A 86 -10.58 3.76 4.36
C VAL A 86 -11.59 4.89 4.19
N HIS A 87 -12.18 5.35 5.29
CA HIS A 87 -13.11 6.47 5.29
C HIS A 87 -12.51 7.69 4.57
N ASN A 88 -13.25 8.24 3.59
CA ASN A 88 -12.81 9.35 2.75
C ASN A 88 -11.40 9.16 2.14
N GLY A 89 -11.01 7.92 1.92
CA GLY A 89 -9.63 7.55 1.59
C GLY A 89 -9.53 6.36 0.63
N PRO A 90 -8.33 5.80 0.49
CA PRO A 90 -8.05 4.75 -0.49
C PRO A 90 -8.77 3.43 -0.20
N LEU A 91 -8.77 2.56 -1.20
CA LEU A 91 -9.03 1.13 -1.00
C LEU A 91 -7.71 0.46 -0.62
N VAL A 92 -7.62 -0.10 0.59
CA VAL A 92 -6.43 -0.81 1.05
C VAL A 92 -6.60 -2.30 0.81
N LEU A 93 -5.59 -2.93 0.20
CA LEU A 93 -5.52 -4.37 -0.02
C LEU A 93 -4.40 -4.97 0.84
N ARG A 94 -4.65 -6.11 1.44
CA ARG A 94 -3.68 -6.90 2.22
C ARG A 94 -3.76 -8.37 1.83
N GLY A 95 -2.61 -9.02 1.65
CA GLY A 95 -2.50 -10.38 1.12
C GLY A 95 -1.93 -10.35 -0.30
N ARG A 96 -1.53 -11.51 -0.83
CA ARG A 96 -0.94 -11.61 -2.16
C ARG A 96 -1.95 -11.13 -3.21
N THR A 97 -1.65 -10.00 -3.85
CA THR A 97 -2.53 -9.35 -4.82
C THR A 97 -1.78 -9.08 -6.12
N GLN A 98 -2.34 -9.54 -7.24
CA GLN A 98 -1.96 -9.07 -8.57
C GLN A 98 -2.94 -7.99 -9.03
N VAL A 99 -2.38 -6.91 -9.56
CA VAL A 99 -3.14 -5.87 -10.27
C VAL A 99 -2.80 -6.03 -11.75
N LEU A 100 -3.83 -6.22 -12.57
CA LEU A 100 -3.69 -6.41 -14.01
C LEU A 100 -4.07 -5.12 -14.75
N ALA A 101 -3.42 -4.85 -15.87
CA ALA A 101 -3.89 -3.89 -16.85
C ALA A 101 -5.06 -4.47 -17.67
N GLN A 102 -5.72 -3.62 -18.47
CA GLN A 102 -6.91 -4.01 -19.24
C GLN A 102 -6.63 -5.12 -20.27
N ASP A 103 -5.41 -5.18 -20.78
CA ASP A 103 -4.95 -6.23 -21.72
C ASP A 103 -4.58 -7.56 -21.03
N GLY A 104 -4.74 -7.64 -19.70
CA GLY A 104 -4.41 -8.81 -18.90
C GLY A 104 -2.95 -8.88 -18.46
N THR A 105 -2.09 -7.92 -18.83
CA THR A 105 -0.70 -7.88 -18.36
C THR A 105 -0.64 -7.54 -16.87
N THR A 106 0.25 -8.20 -16.12
CA THR A 106 0.46 -7.88 -14.69
C THR A 106 1.11 -6.51 -14.56
N PHE A 107 0.35 -5.54 -14.05
CA PHE A 107 0.83 -4.21 -13.74
C PHE A 107 1.70 -4.22 -12.47
N THR A 108 1.25 -4.91 -11.41
CA THR A 108 2.05 -5.11 -10.19
C THR A 108 1.58 -6.33 -9.41
N GLU A 109 2.48 -6.95 -8.64
CA GLU A 109 2.17 -7.98 -7.66
C GLU A 109 2.74 -7.57 -6.31
N GLU A 110 1.88 -7.44 -5.30
CA GLU A 110 2.24 -6.88 -3.99
C GLU A 110 1.39 -7.51 -2.88
N ASP A 111 1.84 -7.39 -1.63
CA ASP A 111 1.12 -7.88 -0.44
C ASP A 111 0.35 -6.79 0.32
N ARG A 112 0.67 -5.52 0.05
CA ARG A 112 0.11 -4.33 0.70
C ARG A 112 0.00 -3.21 -0.33
N LEU A 113 -1.22 -2.77 -0.58
CA LEU A 113 -1.54 -1.74 -1.58
C LEU A 113 -2.52 -0.73 -0.99
N ALA A 114 -2.38 0.53 -1.40
CA ALA A 114 -3.44 1.52 -1.26
C ALA A 114 -3.79 2.06 -2.64
N LEU A 115 -4.95 1.69 -3.15
CA LEU A 115 -5.45 2.11 -4.45
C LEU A 115 -6.28 3.38 -4.34
N CYS A 116 -6.15 4.24 -5.34
CA CYS A 116 -6.92 5.47 -5.45
C CYS A 116 -8.41 5.13 -5.58
N ARG A 117 -9.23 5.77 -4.74
CA ARG A 117 -10.70 5.67 -4.79
C ARG A 117 -11.38 6.99 -5.17
N CYS A 118 -10.64 8.10 -5.11
CA CYS A 118 -11.16 9.44 -5.36
C CYS A 118 -11.02 9.93 -6.81
N GLY A 119 -10.36 9.17 -7.69
CA GLY A 119 -10.12 9.54 -9.09
C GLY A 119 -9.07 10.63 -9.35
N ASN A 120 -8.48 11.23 -8.31
CA ASN A 120 -7.62 12.43 -8.45
C ASN A 120 -6.13 12.18 -8.14
N SER A 121 -5.72 10.92 -7.96
CA SER A 121 -4.30 10.61 -7.73
C SER A 121 -3.47 10.97 -8.96
N GLY A 122 -2.29 11.54 -8.76
CA GLY A 122 -1.29 11.72 -9.82
C GLY A 122 -0.43 10.48 -10.06
N ASN A 123 -0.55 9.46 -9.20
CA ASN A 123 0.19 8.19 -9.29
C ASN A 123 -0.79 7.00 -9.44
N GLN A 124 -1.77 7.11 -10.34
CA GLN A 124 -2.75 6.05 -10.55
C GLN A 124 -2.07 4.75 -11.01
N PRO A 125 -2.56 3.59 -10.54
CA PRO A 125 -3.77 3.36 -9.74
C PRO A 125 -3.57 3.54 -8.22
N PHE A 126 -2.39 3.93 -7.75
CA PHE A 126 -2.07 4.07 -6.34
C PHE A 126 -2.60 5.37 -5.73
N CYS A 127 -2.78 5.37 -4.41
CA CYS A 127 -3.12 6.56 -3.65
C CYS A 127 -1.89 7.42 -3.36
N ASP A 128 -2.00 8.73 -3.60
CA ASP A 128 -0.97 9.76 -3.36
C ASP A 128 -1.47 10.87 -2.39
N ASN A 129 -2.50 10.57 -1.60
CA ASN A 129 -3.23 11.52 -0.75
C ASN A 129 -4.03 12.63 -1.47
N ALA A 130 -4.23 12.59 -2.79
CA ALA A 130 -5.10 13.55 -3.48
C ALA A 130 -6.52 13.64 -2.91
N HIS A 131 -7.05 12.54 -2.36
CA HIS A 131 -8.37 12.49 -1.70
C HIS A 131 -8.54 13.57 -0.60
N ARG A 132 -7.46 13.95 0.09
CA ARG A 132 -7.50 15.03 1.10
C ARG A 132 -7.62 16.40 0.46
N ARG A 133 -6.93 16.62 -0.67
CA ARG A 133 -6.91 17.89 -1.42
C ARG A 133 -8.27 18.17 -2.06
N VAL A 134 -8.93 17.14 -2.57
CA VAL A 134 -10.24 17.26 -3.23
C VAL A 134 -11.42 17.02 -2.28
N ALA A 135 -11.17 16.94 -0.97
CA ALA A 135 -12.20 16.68 0.05
C ALA A 135 -13.12 15.50 -0.34
N PHE A 136 -12.53 14.38 -0.74
CA PHE A 136 -13.30 13.22 -1.20
C PHE A 136 -14.24 12.70 -0.10
N GLU A 137 -15.53 12.68 -0.41
CA GLU A 137 -16.55 12.11 0.47
C GLU A 137 -16.98 10.75 -0.06
N ALA A 138 -16.64 9.72 0.71
CA ALA A 138 -17.00 8.37 0.39
C ALA A 138 -18.37 8.03 0.98
N ARG A 139 -19.26 7.52 0.14
CA ARG A 139 -20.40 6.75 0.66
C ARG A 139 -19.85 5.56 1.47
N PRO A 140 -20.28 5.36 2.74
CA PRO A 140 -19.86 4.20 3.50
C PRO A 140 -20.36 2.94 2.81
N PRO A 141 -19.57 1.85 2.78
CA PRO A 141 -20.05 0.59 2.24
C PRO A 141 -21.26 0.13 3.05
N THR A 142 -22.37 -0.16 2.37
CA THR A 142 -23.45 -0.91 2.99
C THR A 142 -22.93 -2.34 3.20
N PRO A 143 -22.99 -2.91 4.41
CA PRO A 143 -22.69 -4.32 4.60
C PRO A 143 -23.53 -5.14 3.62
N ALA A 144 -22.96 -6.17 3.02
CA ALA A 144 -23.72 -7.11 2.24
C ALA A 144 -24.66 -7.90 3.17
N THR A 145 -25.79 -7.31 3.56
CA THR A 145 -26.94 -8.08 4.01
C THR A 145 -27.47 -8.82 2.79
N ALA A 146 -27.60 -10.13 2.89
CA ALA A 146 -28.03 -11.01 1.82
C ALA A 146 -29.41 -10.60 1.28
N ALA A 147 -29.44 -9.76 0.24
CA ALA A 147 -30.49 -9.63 -0.76
C ALA A 147 -30.08 -8.54 -1.75
N GLU A 148 -29.59 -8.96 -2.92
CA GLU A 148 -29.84 -8.42 -4.27
C GLU A 148 -28.65 -8.75 -5.19
N SER A 149 -28.94 -9.49 -6.27
CA SER A 149 -27.97 -9.99 -7.23
C SER A 149 -27.30 -8.84 -8.02
N PRO A 150 -25.96 -8.79 -8.18
CA PRO A 150 -25.26 -7.68 -8.84
C PRO A 150 -25.33 -7.66 -10.38
N ALA A 151 -26.08 -8.57 -11.03
CA ALA A 151 -25.90 -8.83 -12.46
C ALA A 151 -26.48 -7.77 -13.43
N GLU A 152 -27.24 -6.76 -12.98
CA GLU A 152 -28.08 -5.96 -13.90
C GLU A 152 -27.79 -4.45 -13.96
N ARG A 153 -26.67 -3.93 -13.44
CA ARG A 153 -26.44 -2.46 -13.42
C ARG A 153 -25.05 -1.97 -13.83
N CYS A 154 -24.42 -2.59 -14.82
CA CYS A 154 -23.36 -1.90 -15.57
C CYS A 154 -23.68 -1.98 -17.08
N PRO A 155 -24.30 -0.95 -17.68
CA PRO A 155 -24.36 -0.87 -19.13
C PRO A 155 -22.94 -0.75 -19.71
N PRO A 156 -22.69 -1.28 -20.91
CA PRO A 156 -21.40 -1.13 -21.58
C PRO A 156 -21.03 0.36 -21.71
N GLN A 157 -19.79 0.69 -21.40
CA GLN A 157 -19.31 2.08 -21.31
C GLN A 157 -19.13 2.78 -22.67
N ASP A 158 -19.53 2.13 -23.77
CA ASP A 158 -19.34 2.63 -25.13
C ASP A 158 -20.53 3.43 -25.70
N GLU A 159 -21.68 3.47 -25.01
CA GLU A 159 -22.92 4.08 -25.55
C GLU A 159 -23.24 5.46 -24.93
N ALA A 160 -22.25 6.17 -24.38
CA ALA A 160 -22.43 7.50 -23.76
C ALA A 160 -21.98 8.69 -24.64
N PHE A 161 -21.73 8.45 -25.93
CA PHE A 161 -21.42 9.50 -26.90
C PHE A 161 -22.20 9.25 -28.20
N GLY A 162 -23.48 9.62 -28.19
CA GLY A 162 -24.36 9.70 -29.35
C GLY A 162 -25.35 10.84 -29.17
#